data_AF-A0A401FLJ2-F1
#
_entry.id   AF-A0A401FLJ2-F1
#
_cell.length_a   1.000
_cell.length_b   1.000
_cell.length_c   1.000
_cell.angle_alpha   90.00
_cell.angle_beta   90.00
_cell.angle_gamma   90.00
#
_symmetry.space_group_name_H-M   'P 1'
#
loop_
_entity.id
_entity.type
_entity.pdbx_description
1 polymer ?
#
loop_
_entity_poly.entity_id
_entity_poly.type
_entity_poly.pdbx_seq_one_letter_code
_entity_poly.pdbx_strand_id
1 'polypeptide(L)'
;MMANRDTDKLKLSLRVAEMYYQDNESQSVIAESLNISRPTVSRLLQYAKDAGIVKIQIINPVVSIQVLAEKLQAKYGIEFHVVPNKYVGTTAIQDSVGKYAADYLTTIVKPQDIIGIGWGKRFIVSLNI
;
A
#
# COMPACT_ATOMS: atom_id res chain seq x y z
N MET A 1 42.62 16.37 2.76
CA MET A 1 42.48 15.06 2.07
C MET A 1 41.25 14.24 2.50
N MET A 2 40.51 14.57 3.56
CA MET A 2 39.36 13.76 4.03
C MET A 2 38.03 13.97 3.27
N ALA A 3 37.78 15.15 2.68
CA ALA A 3 36.49 15.46 2.02
C ALA A 3 36.21 14.65 0.73
N ASN A 4 37.23 14.08 0.09
CA ASN A 4 37.06 13.39 -1.19
C ASN A 4 36.45 11.98 -1.02
N ARG A 5 36.86 11.25 0.04
CA ARG A 5 36.42 9.87 0.28
C ARG A 5 34.94 9.75 0.60
N ASP A 6 34.39 10.71 1.36
CA ASP A 6 32.97 10.72 1.69
C ASP A 6 32.11 10.99 0.45
N THR A 7 32.59 11.86 -0.43
CA THR A 7 31.93 12.18 -1.71
C THR A 7 31.93 10.97 -2.65
N ASP A 8 33.06 10.26 -2.76
CA ASP A 8 33.18 9.05 -3.58
C ASP A 8 32.28 7.92 -3.07
N LYS A 9 32.21 7.75 -1.74
CA LYS A 9 31.30 6.78 -1.12
C LYS A 9 29.84 7.14 -1.35
N LEU A 10 29.48 8.42 -1.30
CA LEU A 10 28.14 8.93 -1.62
C LEU A 10 27.74 8.59 -3.06
N LYS A 11 28.62 8.89 -4.03
CA LYS A 11 28.40 8.58 -5.45
C LYS A 11 28.25 7.08 -5.69
N LEU A 12 29.11 6.27 -5.09
CA LEU A 12 29.04 4.82 -5.25
C LEU A 12 27.76 4.24 -4.64
N SER A 13 27.33 4.76 -3.49
CA SER A 13 26.08 4.33 -2.83
C SER A 13 24.85 4.73 -3.63
N LEU A 14 24.84 5.92 -4.23
CA LEU A 14 23.79 6.35 -5.16
C LEU A 14 23.71 5.40 -6.36
N ARG A 15 24.85 5.11 -7.00
CA ARG A 15 24.88 4.24 -8.18
C ARG A 15 24.38 2.82 -7.87
N VAL A 16 24.81 2.25 -6.75
CA VAL A 16 24.34 0.94 -6.28
C VAL A 16 22.83 0.96 -6.00
N ALA A 17 22.31 2.05 -5.43
CA ALA A 17 20.88 2.20 -5.17
C ALA A 17 20.05 2.31 -6.46
N GLU A 18 20.53 3.03 -7.48
CA GLU A 18 19.89 3.08 -8.80
C GLU A 18 19.81 1.69 -9.43
N MET A 19 20.93 0.97 -9.49
CA MET A 19 20.98 -0.37 -10.08
C MET A 19 20.03 -1.35 -9.35
N TYR A 20 19.93 -1.24 -8.02
CA TYR A 20 19.08 -2.13 -7.24
C TYR A 20 17.59 -1.77 -7.29
N TYR A 21 17.24 -0.49 -7.13
CA TYR A 21 15.84 -0.05 -6.98
C TYR A 21 15.19 0.43 -8.28
N GLN A 22 15.95 0.96 -9.23
CA GLN A 22 15.44 1.41 -10.53
C GLN A 22 15.61 0.31 -11.59
N ASP A 23 16.81 -0.28 -11.66
CA ASP A 23 17.14 -1.28 -12.70
C ASP A 23 16.77 -2.72 -12.27
N ASN A 24 16.32 -2.92 -11.03
CA ASN A 24 15.93 -4.22 -10.45
C ASN A 24 17.04 -5.29 -10.52
N GLU A 25 18.31 -4.88 -10.51
CA GLU A 25 19.42 -5.82 -10.54
C GLU A 25 19.62 -6.53 -9.19
N SER A 26 20.01 -7.81 -9.23
CA SER A 26 20.37 -8.53 -8.01
C SER A 26 21.71 -8.03 -7.46
N GLN A 27 21.89 -8.05 -6.13
CA GLN A 27 23.16 -7.62 -5.50
C GLN A 27 24.40 -8.36 -6.02
N SER A 28 24.23 -9.58 -6.54
CA SER A 28 25.26 -10.36 -7.25
C SER A 28 25.71 -9.68 -8.54
N VAL A 29 24.76 -9.25 -9.35
CA VAL A 29 25.00 -8.64 -10.66
C VAL A 29 25.68 -7.29 -10.48
N ILE A 30 25.23 -6.47 -9.53
CA ILE A 30 25.89 -5.18 -9.26
C ILE A 30 27.29 -5.40 -8.65
N ALA A 31 27.47 -6.46 -7.83
CA ALA A 31 28.79 -6.81 -7.29
C ALA A 31 29.79 -7.14 -8.41
N GLU A 32 29.37 -7.95 -9.39
CA GLU A 32 30.18 -8.29 -10.56
C GLU A 32 30.42 -7.06 -11.45
N SER A 33 29.38 -6.29 -11.74
CA SER A 33 29.43 -5.09 -12.61
C SER A 33 30.34 -3.99 -12.06
N LEU A 34 30.34 -3.79 -10.74
CA LEU A 34 31.15 -2.77 -10.06
C LEU A 34 32.47 -3.32 -9.51
N ASN A 35 32.78 -4.60 -9.73
CA ASN A 35 33.96 -5.30 -9.21
C ASN A 35 34.15 -5.13 -7.69
N ILE A 36 33.06 -5.30 -6.94
CA ILE A 36 33.02 -5.22 -5.47
C ILE A 36 32.36 -6.47 -4.89
N SER A 37 32.61 -6.77 -3.63
CA SER A 37 31.99 -7.94 -2.98
C SER A 37 30.51 -7.70 -2.67
N ARG A 38 29.68 -8.75 -2.70
CA ARG A 38 28.26 -8.68 -2.28
C ARG A 38 28.06 -8.04 -0.90
N PRO A 39 28.87 -8.34 0.14
CA PRO A 39 28.75 -7.65 1.44
C PRO A 39 28.97 -6.13 1.33
N THR A 40 29.85 -5.68 0.43
CA THR A 40 30.05 -4.25 0.17
C THR A 40 28.83 -3.62 -0.48
N VAL A 41 28.20 -4.28 -1.46
CA VAL A 41 26.93 -3.84 -2.06
C VAL A 41 25.86 -3.65 -0.98
N SER A 42 25.67 -4.65 -0.11
CA SER A 42 24.69 -4.58 0.98
C SER A 42 24.96 -3.40 1.91
N ARG A 43 26.22 -3.16 2.29
CA ARG A 43 26.61 -2.00 3.11
C ARG A 43 26.36 -0.67 2.42
N LEU A 44 26.60 -0.57 1.11
CA LEU A 44 26.35 0.64 0.33
C LEU A 44 24.85 0.94 0.19
N LEU A 45 24.02 -0.09 -0.01
CA LEU A 45 22.56 0.06 0.01
C LEU A 45 22.05 0.52 1.38
N GLN A 46 22.61 -0.02 2.46
CA GLN A 46 22.26 0.41 3.81
C GLN A 46 22.67 1.86 4.04
N TYR A 47 23.90 2.23 3.68
CA TYR A 47 24.38 3.61 3.76
C TYR A 47 23.50 4.57 2.94
N ALA A 48 23.02 4.16 1.76
CA ALA A 48 22.13 4.98 0.95
C ALA A 48 20.77 5.25 1.64
N LYS A 49 20.25 4.29 2.41
CA LYS A 49 19.06 4.50 3.25
C LYS A 49 19.36 5.42 4.43
N ASP A 50 20.45 5.16 5.15
CA ASP A 50 20.82 5.90 6.36
C ASP A 50 21.15 7.36 6.06
N ALA A 51 21.79 7.63 4.91
CA ALA A 51 22.10 8.97 4.42
C ALA A 51 20.90 9.68 3.77
N GLY A 52 19.72 9.03 3.71
CA GLY A 52 18.49 9.60 3.14
C GLY A 52 18.48 9.73 1.61
N ILE A 53 19.43 9.10 0.91
CA ILE A 53 19.48 9.03 -0.57
C ILE A 53 18.30 8.18 -1.08
N VAL A 54 17.95 7.13 -0.34
CA VAL A 54 16.82 6.25 -0.63
C VAL A 54 15.73 6.44 0.43
N LYS A 55 14.52 6.76 -0.02
CA LYS A 55 13.31 6.75 0.82
C LYS A 55 12.40 5.64 0.35
N ILE A 56 12.17 4.64 1.21
CA ILE A 56 11.22 3.56 0.92
C ILE A 56 9.87 3.96 1.49
N GLN A 57 8.89 4.15 0.62
CA GLN A 57 7.50 4.35 1.02
C GLN A 57 6.72 3.06 0.80
N ILE A 58 6.22 2.48 1.90
CA ILE A 58 5.30 1.34 1.84
C ILE A 58 3.89 1.90 1.89
N ILE A 59 3.18 1.81 0.77
CA ILE A 59 1.75 2.11 0.71
C ILE A 59 1.01 0.85 1.13
N ASN A 60 0.50 0.82 2.37
CA ASN A 60 -0.34 -0.26 2.85
C ASN A 60 -1.82 0.06 2.53
N PRO A 61 -2.43 -0.60 1.53
CA PRO A 61 -3.83 -0.35 1.17
C PRO A 61 -4.82 -0.94 2.18
N VAL A 62 -4.37 -1.72 3.15
CA VAL A 62 -5.22 -2.31 4.19
C VAL A 62 -5.37 -1.31 5.34
N VAL A 63 -4.26 -0.93 5.99
CA VAL A 63 -4.26 -0.13 7.24
C VAL A 63 -4.92 1.25 7.12
N SER A 64 -4.84 1.92 5.97
CA SER A 64 -5.44 3.26 5.80
C SER A 64 -6.97 3.26 5.97
N ILE A 65 -7.60 2.13 5.66
CA ILE A 65 -9.05 1.96 5.66
C ILE A 65 -9.56 1.73 7.09
N GLN A 66 -8.90 0.84 7.84
CA GLN A 66 -9.24 0.60 9.24
C GLN A 66 -9.06 1.87 10.07
N VAL A 67 -7.97 2.62 9.87
CA VAL A 67 -7.76 3.88 10.58
C VAL A 67 -8.83 4.93 10.24
N LEU A 68 -9.31 4.97 9.00
CA LEU A 68 -10.40 5.87 8.62
C LEU A 68 -11.73 5.45 9.25
N ALA A 69 -12.04 4.14 9.25
CA ALA A 69 -13.22 3.58 9.90
C ALA A 69 -13.22 3.88 11.41
N GLU A 70 -12.11 3.64 12.10
CA GLU A 70 -11.94 3.93 13.52
C GLU A 70 -12.13 5.42 13.84
N LYS A 71 -11.59 6.33 13.00
CA LYS A 71 -11.79 7.77 13.17
C LYS A 71 -13.24 8.19 12.99
N LEU A 72 -13.96 7.59 12.03
CA LEU A 72 -15.37 7.86 11.82
C LEU A 72 -16.21 7.32 12.98
N GLN A 73 -15.89 6.11 13.46
CA GLN A 73 -16.55 5.51 14.62
C GLN A 73 -16.34 6.35 15.87
N ALA A 74 -15.11 6.80 16.15
CA ALA A 74 -14.83 7.69 17.28
C ALA A 74 -15.60 9.02 17.21
N LYS A 75 -15.87 9.52 16.00
CA LYS A 75 -16.58 10.80 15.80
C LYS A 75 -18.10 10.69 15.89
N TYR A 76 -18.69 9.62 15.34
CA TYR A 76 -20.15 9.50 15.20
C TYR A 76 -20.77 8.40 16.06
N GLY A 77 -19.98 7.58 16.75
CA GLY A 77 -20.46 6.55 17.67
C GLY A 77 -21.16 5.37 17.01
N ILE A 78 -21.00 5.20 15.69
CA ILE A 78 -21.59 4.11 14.90
C ILE A 78 -20.49 3.33 14.19
N GLU A 79 -20.76 2.06 13.88
CA GLU A 79 -19.83 1.22 13.14
C GLU A 79 -19.75 1.69 11.67
N PHE A 80 -18.52 1.87 11.17
CA PHE A 80 -18.28 2.24 9.78
C PHE A 80 -17.48 1.14 9.08
N HIS A 81 -17.96 0.72 7.93
CA HIS A 81 -17.18 -0.08 7.00
C HIS A 81 -16.79 0.77 5.80
N VAL A 82 -15.48 0.91 5.57
CA VAL A 82 -14.94 1.70 4.46
C VAL A 82 -14.50 0.75 3.36
N VAL A 83 -15.07 0.90 2.16
CA VAL A 83 -14.70 0.10 0.99
C VAL A 83 -13.67 0.87 0.17
N PRO A 84 -12.47 0.30 -0.09
CA PRO A 84 -11.45 0.98 -0.87
C PRO A 84 -11.88 1.12 -2.33
N ASN A 85 -11.73 2.33 -2.88
CA ASN A 85 -11.88 2.53 -4.30
C ASN A 85 -10.54 2.24 -5.02
N LYS A 86 -10.49 1.16 -5.82
CA LYS A 86 -9.36 0.86 -6.72
C LYS A 86 -9.62 1.29 -8.17
N TYR A 87 -10.79 1.84 -8.51
CA TYR A 87 -11.23 2.03 -9.89
C TYR A 87 -11.60 3.48 -10.20
N VAL A 88 -11.18 3.94 -11.38
CA VAL A 88 -11.52 5.26 -11.94
C VAL A 88 -12.91 5.15 -12.58
N GLY A 89 -13.96 5.68 -11.94
CA GLY A 89 -15.33 5.77 -12.49
C GLY A 89 -16.44 5.55 -11.47
N THR A 90 -17.56 6.28 -11.60
CA THR A 90 -18.69 6.27 -10.65
C THR A 90 -19.46 4.96 -10.60
N THR A 91 -19.54 4.21 -11.71
CA THR A 91 -20.24 2.92 -11.79
C THR A 91 -19.49 1.84 -11.01
N ALA A 92 -18.16 1.78 -11.16
CA ALA A 92 -17.32 0.81 -10.46
C ALA A 92 -17.34 0.97 -8.93
N ILE A 93 -17.61 2.18 -8.44
CA ILE A 93 -17.76 2.47 -7.01
C ILE A 93 -19.06 1.86 -6.46
N GLN A 94 -20.17 2.00 -7.18
CA GLN A 94 -21.47 1.47 -6.74
C GLN A 94 -21.46 -0.06 -6.67
N ASP A 95 -20.86 -0.71 -7.66
CA ASP A 95 -20.75 -2.18 -7.68
C ASP A 95 -19.88 -2.71 -6.53
N SER A 96 -18.78 -2.03 -6.23
CA SER A 96 -17.88 -2.42 -5.13
C SER A 96 -18.55 -2.29 -3.76
N VAL A 97 -19.28 -1.21 -3.54
CA VAL A 97 -20.04 -0.99 -2.30
C VAL A 97 -21.21 -1.97 -2.21
N GLY A 98 -21.94 -2.18 -3.31
CA GLY A 98 -23.06 -3.13 -3.37
C GLY A 98 -22.62 -4.55 -3.06
N LYS A 99 -21.48 -5.00 -3.63
CA LYS A 99 -20.91 -6.32 -3.34
C LYS A 99 -20.51 -6.47 -1.87
N TYR A 100 -19.78 -5.49 -1.32
CA TYR A 100 -19.41 -5.53 0.09
C TYR A 100 -20.64 -5.55 1.01
N ALA A 101 -21.66 -4.75 0.68
CA ALA A 101 -22.91 -4.71 1.43
C ALA A 101 -23.67 -6.05 1.35
N ALA A 102 -23.70 -6.71 0.19
CA ALA A 102 -24.27 -8.05 0.04
C ALA A 102 -23.56 -9.05 0.94
N ASP A 103 -22.22 -9.11 0.85
CA ASP A 103 -21.39 -10.01 1.66
C ASP A 103 -21.60 -9.73 3.16
N TYR A 104 -21.60 -8.46 3.57
CA TYR A 104 -21.81 -8.07 4.97
C TYR A 104 -23.21 -8.45 5.48
N LEU A 105 -24.26 -8.23 4.67
CA LEU A 105 -25.63 -8.64 5.03
C LEU A 105 -25.70 -10.13 5.34
N THR A 106 -25.00 -10.99 4.58
CA THR A 106 -24.97 -12.44 4.87
C THR A 106 -24.38 -12.78 6.23
N THR A 107 -23.55 -11.91 6.80
CA THR A 107 -22.90 -12.13 8.10
C THR A 107 -23.74 -11.66 9.29
N ILE A 108 -24.67 -10.73 9.07
CA ILE A 108 -25.46 -10.13 10.16
C ILE A 108 -26.92 -10.58 10.18
N VAL A 109 -27.47 -10.98 9.04
CA VAL A 109 -28.89 -11.38 8.91
C VAL A 109 -29.09 -12.80 9.45
N LYS A 110 -30.13 -12.97 10.27
CA LYS A 110 -30.54 -14.25 10.85
C LYS A 110 -31.91 -14.69 10.32
N PRO A 111 -32.25 -15.99 10.45
CA PRO A 111 -33.60 -16.44 10.15
C PRO A 111 -34.63 -15.63 10.96
N GLN A 112 -35.70 -15.19 10.28
CA GLN A 112 -36.80 -14.35 10.81
C GLN A 112 -36.50 -12.84 10.95
N ASP A 113 -35.33 -12.35 10.53
CA ASP A 113 -35.10 -10.90 10.48
C ASP A 113 -35.94 -10.22 9.39
N ILE A 114 -36.45 -9.01 9.69
CA ILE A 114 -37.17 -8.17 8.74
C ILE A 114 -36.21 -7.12 8.19
N ILE A 115 -35.93 -7.17 6.88
CA ILE A 115 -35.05 -6.22 6.21
C ILE A 115 -35.89 -5.09 5.59
N GLY A 116 -35.69 -3.86 6.05
CA GLY A 116 -36.25 -2.66 5.44
C GLY A 116 -35.35 -2.14 4.30
N ILE A 117 -35.90 -2.00 3.10
CA ILE A 117 -35.16 -1.50 1.93
C ILE A 117 -35.64 -0.09 1.58
N GLY A 118 -34.72 0.87 1.50
CA GLY A 118 -34.98 2.23 1.01
C GLY A 118 -34.85 2.34 -0.52
N TRP A 119 -35.58 3.27 -1.13
CA TRP A 119 -35.47 3.53 -2.58
C TRP A 119 -34.40 4.59 -2.92
N GLY A 120 -33.49 4.25 -3.84
CA GLY A 120 -32.50 5.17 -4.40
C GLY A 120 -31.36 4.45 -5.13
N LYS A 121 -30.71 5.10 -6.11
CA LYS A 121 -29.61 4.51 -6.92
C LYS A 121 -28.37 4.05 -6.12
N ARG A 122 -28.33 4.33 -4.80
CA ARG A 122 -27.28 3.90 -3.85
C ARG A 122 -27.64 2.63 -3.07
N PHE A 123 -28.86 2.09 -3.21
CA PHE A 123 -29.37 0.93 -2.49
C PHE A 123 -29.42 -0.35 -3.32
N ILE A 124 -28.81 -0.38 -4.52
CA ILE A 124 -28.77 -1.60 -5.33
C ILE A 124 -27.71 -2.52 -4.74
N VAL A 125 -28.13 -3.34 -3.77
CA VAL A 125 -27.43 -4.56 -3.41
C VAL A 125 -27.87 -5.61 -4.42
N SER A 126 -26.96 -6.03 -5.30
CA SER A 126 -27.16 -7.26 -6.06
C SER A 126 -27.06 -8.44 -5.11
N LEU A 127 -28.18 -8.86 -4.53
CA LEU A 127 -28.31 -10.18 -3.93
C LEU A 127 -28.53 -11.19 -5.05
N ASN A 128 -27.51 -11.99 -5.35
CA ASN A 128 -27.74 -13.30 -5.95
C ASN A 128 -28.01 -14.26 -4.79
N ILE A 129 -29.28 -14.64 -4.62
CA ILE A 129 -29.72 -15.72 -3.73
C ILE A 129 -29.67 -17.02 -4.53
#